data_AF-A0A0G4IMX8-F1
#
_entry.id   AF-A0A0G4IMX8-F1
#
_cell.length_a   1.000
_cell.length_b   1.000
_cell.length_c   1.000
_cell.angle_alpha   90.00
_cell.angle_beta   90.00
_cell.angle_gamma   90.00
#
_symmetry.space_group_name_H-M   'P 1'
#
loop_
_entity.id
_entity.type
_entity.pdbx_description
1 polymer ?
#
loop_
_entity_poly.entity_id
_entity_poly.type
_entity_poly.pdbx_seq_one_letter_code
_entity_poly.pdbx_strand_id
1 'polypeptide(L)'
;MSFVASDAQRAKCPALANENIVFIIERSTNDNVVVYEAMMSSPGVLDASNPIAVYWQDIDDTYMAKQKAKGLGTKSDLNMIEKSMAYGISSKKTADNRYSLTLVAVPKKPVELTVVDGPDGKKVPKALATIADKKSYMHKIFVEAQSSLLGPKVIQVKVTGVAVDTGETVTETIKP
;
A
#
# COMPACT_ATOMS: atom_id res chain seq x y z
N MET A 1 15.18 -14.95 1.62
CA MET A 1 14.90 -13.94 2.66
C MET A 1 13.51 -13.40 2.46
N SER A 2 12.60 -13.61 3.41
CA SER A 2 11.28 -12.99 3.35
C SER A 2 11.47 -11.48 3.54
N PHE A 3 10.96 -10.69 2.62
CA PHE A 3 11.09 -9.24 2.68
C PHE A 3 10.04 -8.69 3.63
N VAL A 4 10.49 -8.35 4.83
CA VAL A 4 9.75 -7.57 5.82
C VAL A 4 9.80 -6.12 5.36
N ALA A 5 8.64 -5.53 5.05
CA ALA A 5 8.57 -4.10 4.74
C ALA A 5 8.89 -3.27 5.99
N SER A 6 9.62 -2.16 5.81
CA SER A 6 10.18 -1.27 6.86
C SER A 6 9.62 -1.47 8.28
N ASP A 7 10.44 -2.09 9.13
CA ASP A 7 10.08 -2.73 10.41
C ASP A 7 9.32 -1.86 11.43
N ALA A 8 9.54 -0.54 11.46
CA ALA A 8 9.07 0.29 12.57
C ALA A 8 7.54 0.37 12.70
N GLN A 9 6.80 0.41 11.58
CA GLN A 9 5.34 0.54 11.62
C GLN A 9 4.61 -0.79 11.65
N ARG A 10 5.17 -1.83 11.00
CA ARG A 10 4.65 -3.20 11.13
C ARG A 10 4.85 -3.74 12.53
N ALA A 11 5.93 -3.33 13.21
CA ALA A 11 6.12 -3.60 14.64
C ALA A 11 5.09 -2.87 15.51
N LYS A 12 4.69 -1.64 15.14
CA LYS A 12 3.70 -0.84 15.87
C LYS A 12 2.27 -1.35 15.70
N CYS A 13 1.86 -1.75 14.50
CA CYS A 13 0.50 -2.24 14.24
C CYS A 13 0.51 -3.67 13.67
N PRO A 14 0.10 -4.70 14.46
CA PRO A 14 0.03 -6.08 14.01
C PRO A 14 -0.86 -6.30 12.78
N ALA A 15 -1.86 -5.44 12.56
CA ALA A 15 -2.71 -5.50 11.36
C ALA A 15 -1.91 -5.27 10.07
N LEU A 16 -0.77 -4.57 10.14
CA LEU A 16 0.15 -4.38 9.03
C LEU A 16 1.08 -5.58 8.80
N ALA A 17 1.03 -6.61 9.64
CA ALA A 17 1.74 -7.87 9.43
C ALA A 17 1.06 -8.79 8.40
N ASN A 18 -0.16 -8.46 7.95
CA ASN A 18 -0.84 -9.18 6.90
C ASN A 18 0.00 -9.19 5.61
N GLU A 19 0.33 -10.38 5.13
CA GLU A 19 1.18 -10.59 3.96
C GLU A 19 0.50 -10.22 2.63
N ASN A 20 -0.83 -10.12 2.64
CA ASN A 20 -1.58 -9.64 1.47
C ASN A 20 -1.50 -8.11 1.32
N ILE A 21 -1.02 -7.37 2.32
CA ILE A 21 -0.78 -5.94 2.19
C ILE A 21 0.41 -5.72 1.26
N VAL A 22 0.11 -5.21 0.06
CA VAL A 22 1.10 -4.99 -0.98
C VAL A 22 1.83 -3.68 -0.81
N PHE A 23 1.16 -2.62 -0.37
CA PHE A 23 1.79 -1.36 0.03
C PHE A 23 0.88 -0.52 0.93
N ILE A 24 1.45 0.51 1.54
CA ILE A 24 0.73 1.51 2.34
C ILE A 24 1.05 2.93 1.88
N ILE A 25 0.16 3.87 2.21
CA ILE A 25 0.44 5.30 2.16
C ILE A 25 0.49 5.85 3.59
N GLU A 26 1.62 6.46 3.91
CA GLU A 26 1.86 7.25 5.12
C GLU A 26 1.76 8.75 4.82
N ARG A 27 1.50 9.56 5.86
CA ARG A 27 1.43 11.02 5.73
C ARG A 27 2.20 11.72 6.84
N SER A 28 2.74 12.90 6.55
CA SER A 28 3.36 13.75 7.58
C SER A 28 2.35 14.35 8.57
N THR A 29 1.07 14.42 8.20
CA THR A 29 0.02 15.11 8.99
C THR A 29 -0.92 14.17 9.71
N ASN A 30 -0.77 12.86 9.54
CA ASN A 30 -1.65 11.84 10.14
C ASN A 30 -0.88 10.52 10.23
N ASP A 31 -0.84 9.95 11.43
CA ASP A 31 -0.18 8.67 11.69
C ASP A 31 -0.96 7.49 11.11
N ASN A 32 -2.29 7.59 10.95
CA ASN A 32 -3.09 6.55 10.32
C ASN A 32 -2.62 6.31 8.88
N VAL A 33 -2.65 5.05 8.46
CA VAL A 33 -2.12 4.64 7.16
C VAL A 33 -3.25 4.21 6.23
N VAL A 34 -3.12 4.53 4.94
CA VAL A 34 -3.99 3.95 3.93
C VAL A 34 -3.36 2.64 3.48
N VAL A 35 -4.12 1.55 3.57
CA VAL A 35 -3.65 0.21 3.25
C VAL A 35 -4.19 -0.23 1.91
N TYR A 36 -3.33 -0.85 1.11
CA TYR A 36 -3.67 -1.50 -0.14
C TYR A 36 -3.42 -3.00 0.04
N GLU A 37 -4.51 -3.75 0.18
CA GLU A 37 -4.52 -5.18 0.45
C GLU A 37 -4.94 -5.95 -0.80
N ALA A 38 -4.13 -6.89 -1.26
CA ALA A 38 -4.50 -7.80 -2.33
C ALA A 38 -5.57 -8.77 -1.84
N MET A 39 -6.66 -8.87 -2.59
CA MET A 39 -7.74 -9.80 -2.26
C MET A 39 -7.48 -11.11 -2.98
N MET A 40 -7.54 -12.22 -2.24
CA MET A 40 -7.22 -13.55 -2.73
C MET A 40 -8.50 -14.41 -2.71
N SER A 41 -8.84 -15.04 -3.84
CA SER A 41 -9.93 -16.03 -3.89
C SER A 41 -9.51 -17.40 -3.35
N SER A 42 -8.22 -17.70 -3.44
CA SER A 42 -7.58 -18.88 -2.86
C SER A 42 -6.07 -18.63 -2.73
N PRO A 43 -5.31 -19.49 -2.03
CA PRO A 43 -3.88 -19.31 -1.88
C PRO A 43 -3.17 -19.12 -3.24
N GLY A 44 -2.60 -17.92 -3.44
CA GLY A 44 -1.90 -17.56 -4.65
C GLY A 44 -2.77 -17.16 -5.85
N VAL A 45 -4.08 -17.08 -5.71
CA VAL A 45 -5.01 -16.63 -6.78
C VAL A 45 -5.70 -15.36 -6.34
N LEU A 46 -5.47 -14.26 -7.07
CA LEU A 46 -6.13 -12.98 -6.87
C LEU A 46 -7.63 -13.07 -7.22
N ASP A 47 -8.45 -12.40 -6.43
CA ASP A 47 -9.88 -12.22 -6.72
C ASP A 47 -10.05 -11.44 -8.03
N ALA A 48 -10.77 -12.02 -8.99
CA ALA A 48 -10.92 -11.42 -10.31
C ALA A 48 -11.91 -10.25 -10.37
N SER A 49 -12.83 -10.18 -9.41
CA SER A 49 -13.85 -9.14 -9.33
C SER A 49 -13.34 -7.90 -8.58
N ASN A 50 -12.58 -8.13 -7.52
CA ASN A 50 -12.06 -7.08 -6.66
C ASN A 50 -10.64 -7.45 -6.18
N PRO A 51 -9.60 -7.34 -7.04
CA PRO A 51 -8.26 -7.85 -6.74
C PRO A 51 -7.51 -7.04 -5.67
N ILE A 52 -8.00 -5.84 -5.32
CA ILE A 52 -7.36 -4.93 -4.38
C ILE A 52 -8.42 -4.21 -3.53
N ALA A 53 -8.26 -4.24 -2.21
CA ALA A 53 -9.02 -3.42 -1.28
C ALA A 53 -8.19 -2.23 -0.79
N VAL A 54 -8.86 -1.09 -0.58
CA VAL A 54 -8.22 0.12 -0.06
C VAL A 54 -9.03 0.67 1.11
N TYR A 55 -8.37 0.88 2.25
CA TYR A 55 -9.01 1.34 3.48
C TYR A 55 -8.03 2.08 4.39
N TRP A 56 -8.55 2.88 5.31
CA TRP A 56 -7.79 3.44 6.43
C TRP A 56 -7.57 2.38 7.50
N GLN A 57 -6.33 2.26 7.99
CA GLN A 57 -5.97 1.50 9.17
C GLN A 57 -5.53 2.45 10.26
N ASP A 58 -6.24 2.42 11.39
CA ASP A 58 -5.80 3.12 12.59
C ASP A 58 -4.56 2.41 13.18
N ILE A 59 -3.58 3.19 13.64
CA ILE A 59 -2.33 2.66 14.22
C ILE A 59 -2.05 3.18 15.64
N ASP A 60 -3.02 3.84 16.28
CA ASP A 60 -2.91 4.24 17.68
C ASP A 60 -3.15 3.03 18.60
N ASP A 61 -2.15 2.64 19.38
CA ASP A 61 -2.19 1.44 20.23
C ASP A 61 -3.35 1.48 21.23
N THR A 62 -3.65 2.66 21.77
CA THR A 62 -4.72 2.84 22.75
C THR A 62 -6.09 2.64 22.11
N TYR A 63 -6.31 3.21 20.93
CA TYR A 63 -7.52 3.03 20.15
C TYR A 63 -7.70 1.58 19.72
N MET A 64 -6.64 0.98 19.15
CA MET A 64 -6.62 -0.41 18.73
C MET A 64 -6.99 -1.37 19.88
N ALA A 65 -6.41 -1.19 21.07
CA ALA A 65 -6.72 -1.98 22.25
C ALA A 65 -8.18 -1.81 22.69
N LYS A 66 -8.71 -0.57 22.68
CA LYS A 66 -10.11 -0.28 23.03
C LYS A 66 -11.09 -0.92 22.04
N GLN A 67 -10.81 -0.86 20.74
CA GLN A 67 -11.65 -1.48 19.70
C GLN A 67 -11.64 -3.00 19.84
N LYS A 68 -10.46 -3.60 20.03
CA LYS A 68 -10.33 -5.04 20.29
C LYS A 68 -11.12 -5.49 21.52
N ALA A 69 -11.06 -4.74 22.62
CA ALA A 69 -11.83 -5.04 23.82
C ALA A 69 -13.36 -4.98 23.60
N LYS A 70 -13.82 -4.21 22.60
CA LYS A 70 -15.22 -4.13 22.18
C LYS A 70 -15.60 -5.13 21.08
N GLY A 71 -14.65 -5.97 20.62
CA GLY A 71 -14.86 -6.85 19.46
C GLY A 71 -15.02 -6.10 18.13
N LEU A 72 -14.57 -4.84 18.06
CA LEU A 72 -14.67 -3.99 16.87
C LEU A 72 -13.36 -3.97 16.08
N GLY A 73 -13.48 -3.76 14.76
CA GLY A 73 -12.34 -3.54 13.86
C GLY A 73 -11.77 -2.12 13.95
N THR A 74 -10.62 -1.95 13.32
CA THR A 74 -9.85 -0.69 13.27
C THR A 74 -9.57 -0.24 11.84
N LYS A 75 -10.25 -0.88 10.88
CA LYS A 75 -10.31 -0.49 9.47
C LYS A 75 -11.49 0.47 9.28
N SER A 76 -11.32 1.50 8.46
CA SER A 76 -12.39 2.39 8.03
C SER A 76 -12.35 2.59 6.52
N ASP A 77 -13.51 2.66 5.87
CA ASP A 77 -13.59 2.90 4.44
C ASP A 77 -13.10 4.32 4.08
N LEU A 78 -12.54 4.45 2.87
CA LEU A 78 -12.34 5.77 2.28
C LEU A 78 -13.70 6.42 1.98
N ASN A 79 -13.82 7.71 2.30
CA ASN A 79 -15.01 8.47 1.87
C ASN A 79 -14.98 8.77 0.35
N MET A 80 -16.09 9.25 -0.21
CA MET A 80 -16.20 9.47 -1.65
C MET A 80 -15.15 10.46 -2.20
N ILE A 81 -14.84 11.51 -1.44
CA ILE A 81 -13.84 12.51 -1.84
C ILE A 81 -12.45 11.89 -1.86
N GLU A 82 -12.09 11.15 -0.80
CA GLU A 82 -10.81 10.45 -0.72
C GLU A 82 -10.64 9.41 -1.85
N LYS A 83 -11.71 8.66 -2.15
CA LYS A 83 -11.74 7.70 -3.27
C LYS A 83 -11.56 8.40 -4.62
N SER A 84 -12.19 9.56 -4.84
CA SER A 84 -12.15 10.21 -6.15
C SER A 84 -10.95 11.13 -6.36
N MET A 85 -10.32 11.64 -5.28
CA MET A 85 -9.32 12.73 -5.38
C MET A 85 -7.93 12.36 -4.86
N ALA A 86 -7.80 11.32 -4.03
CA ALA A 86 -6.53 11.03 -3.35
C ALA A 86 -6.14 9.55 -3.42
N TYR A 87 -6.79 8.72 -2.61
CA TYR A 87 -6.36 7.34 -2.34
C TYR A 87 -7.14 6.28 -3.12
N GLY A 88 -7.98 6.71 -4.06
CA GLY A 88 -8.65 5.79 -4.97
C GLY A 88 -7.67 4.99 -5.80
N ILE A 89 -8.09 3.77 -6.12
CA ILE A 89 -7.41 2.90 -7.06
C ILE A 89 -8.42 2.32 -8.03
N SER A 90 -8.01 2.20 -9.29
CA SER A 90 -8.69 1.36 -10.27
C SER A 90 -7.78 0.20 -10.66
N SER A 91 -8.38 -0.94 -10.97
CA SER A 91 -7.66 -2.13 -11.41
C SER A 91 -8.17 -2.59 -12.77
N LYS A 92 -7.24 -3.05 -13.61
CA LYS A 92 -7.53 -3.64 -14.92
C LYS A 92 -6.74 -4.93 -15.06
N LYS A 93 -7.43 -6.05 -15.33
CA LYS A 93 -6.75 -7.33 -15.61
C LYS A 93 -5.84 -7.18 -16.82
N THR A 94 -4.58 -7.59 -16.68
CA THR A 94 -3.58 -7.56 -17.78
C THR A 94 -3.16 -8.96 -18.21
N ALA A 95 -3.17 -9.91 -17.28
CA ALA A 95 -2.95 -11.33 -17.55
C ALA A 95 -3.60 -12.16 -16.44
N ASP A 96 -3.47 -13.48 -16.50
CA ASP A 96 -3.86 -14.32 -15.39
C ASP A 96 -3.04 -13.99 -14.15
N ASN A 97 -3.76 -13.74 -13.06
CA ASN A 97 -3.19 -13.35 -11.77
C ASN A 97 -2.33 -12.07 -11.82
N ARG A 98 -2.61 -11.17 -12.77
CA ARG A 98 -1.94 -9.86 -12.92
C ARG A 98 -2.92 -8.75 -13.26
N TYR A 99 -2.76 -7.62 -12.57
CA TYR A 99 -3.60 -6.45 -12.76
C TYR A 99 -2.75 -5.19 -12.83
N SER A 100 -3.04 -4.31 -13.79
CA SER A 100 -2.55 -2.94 -13.73
C SER A 100 -3.42 -2.15 -12.77
N LEU A 101 -2.77 -1.52 -11.80
CA LEU A 101 -3.34 -0.63 -10.81
C LEU A 101 -3.02 0.82 -11.19
N THR A 102 -4.03 1.67 -11.22
CA THR A 102 -3.88 3.11 -11.41
C THR A 102 -4.34 3.83 -10.16
N LEU A 103 -3.40 4.49 -9.47
CA LEU A 103 -3.67 5.30 -8.29
C LEU A 103 -4.13 6.69 -8.72
N VAL A 104 -5.18 7.22 -8.09
CA VAL A 104 -5.68 8.58 -8.37
C VAL A 104 -4.61 9.64 -8.15
N ALA A 105 -3.81 9.50 -7.09
CA ALA A 105 -2.75 10.46 -6.78
C ALA A 105 -1.59 10.49 -7.81
N VAL A 106 -1.32 9.38 -8.51
CA VAL A 106 -0.16 9.26 -9.40
C VAL A 106 -0.50 8.47 -10.68
N PRO A 107 -1.45 8.95 -11.52
CA PRO A 107 -2.00 8.16 -12.61
C PRO A 107 -0.99 7.84 -13.72
N LYS A 108 0.12 8.59 -13.80
CA LYS A 108 1.21 8.37 -14.77
C LYS A 108 2.21 7.29 -14.35
N LYS A 109 2.07 6.73 -13.15
CA LYS A 109 2.93 5.65 -12.64
C LYS A 109 2.09 4.40 -12.37
N PRO A 110 1.80 3.59 -13.40
CA PRO A 110 1.05 2.36 -13.20
C PRO A 110 1.85 1.40 -12.31
N VAL A 111 1.12 0.69 -11.46
CA VAL A 111 1.66 -0.34 -10.57
C VAL A 111 1.07 -1.68 -11.03
N GLU A 112 1.87 -2.71 -11.19
CA GLU A 112 1.35 -4.06 -11.48
C GLU A 112 1.16 -4.82 -10.16
N LEU A 113 -0.07 -5.27 -9.90
CA LEU A 113 -0.34 -6.27 -8.88
C LEU A 113 -0.07 -7.65 -9.47
N THR A 114 0.86 -8.39 -8.85
CA THR A 114 1.25 -9.73 -9.27
C THR A 114 1.43 -10.64 -8.05
N VAL A 115 1.41 -11.95 -8.24
CA VAL A 115 1.76 -12.94 -7.23
C VAL A 115 3.12 -13.55 -7.57
N VAL A 116 3.98 -13.70 -6.57
CA VAL A 116 5.34 -14.27 -6.71
C VAL A 116 5.55 -15.39 -5.69
N ASP A 117 6.59 -16.19 -5.90
CA ASP A 117 7.03 -17.18 -4.92
C ASP A 117 7.81 -16.50 -3.79
N GLY A 118 7.30 -16.66 -2.57
CA GLY A 118 7.95 -16.29 -1.32
C GLY A 118 8.71 -17.48 -0.72
N PRO A 119 9.17 -17.34 0.54
CA PRO A 119 9.78 -18.46 1.27
C PRO A 119 8.85 -19.69 1.30
N ASP A 120 9.46 -20.87 1.26
CA ASP A 120 8.76 -22.16 1.37
C ASP A 120 7.70 -22.39 0.27
N GLY A 121 7.84 -21.71 -0.88
CA GLY A 121 6.92 -21.81 -2.01
C GLY A 121 5.58 -21.10 -1.78
N LYS A 122 5.45 -20.31 -0.70
CA LYS A 122 4.23 -19.55 -0.42
C LYS A 122 4.00 -18.51 -1.50
N LYS A 123 2.79 -18.44 -2.04
CA LYS A 123 2.41 -17.44 -3.03
C LYS A 123 2.11 -16.10 -2.35
N VAL A 124 2.87 -15.06 -2.67
CA VAL A 124 2.81 -13.75 -2.02
C VAL A 124 2.45 -12.67 -3.04
N PRO A 125 1.38 -11.88 -2.84
CA PRO A 125 1.08 -10.76 -3.71
C PRO A 125 2.09 -9.61 -3.51
N LYS A 126 2.42 -8.91 -4.59
CA LYS A 126 3.34 -7.78 -4.63
C LYS A 126 2.84 -6.68 -5.57
N ALA A 127 3.14 -5.44 -5.20
CA ALA A 127 2.98 -4.26 -6.06
C ALA A 127 4.30 -3.98 -6.76
N LEU A 128 4.35 -4.25 -8.06
CA LEU A 128 5.52 -4.08 -8.91
C LEU A 128 5.46 -2.73 -9.62
N ALA A 129 6.49 -1.91 -9.46
CA ALA A 129 6.56 -0.57 -10.05
C ALA A 129 8.00 -0.25 -10.48
N THR A 130 8.16 0.79 -11.30
CA THR A 130 9.48 1.39 -11.53
C THR A 130 9.71 2.48 -10.48
N ILE A 131 10.79 2.34 -9.71
CA ILE A 131 11.22 3.28 -8.67
C ILE A 131 12.68 3.62 -8.93
N ALA A 132 12.97 4.90 -9.20
CA ALA A 132 14.33 5.36 -9.55
C ALA A 132 14.98 4.49 -10.65
N ASP A 133 14.24 4.32 -11.75
CA ASP A 133 14.61 3.52 -12.94
C ASP A 133 14.87 2.02 -12.70
N LYS A 134 14.58 1.53 -11.50
CA LYS A 134 14.69 0.11 -11.14
C LYS A 134 13.30 -0.52 -11.03
N LYS A 135 13.17 -1.74 -11.54
CA LYS A 135 11.98 -2.57 -11.33
C LYS A 135 11.97 -3.07 -9.89
N SER A 136 10.92 -2.74 -9.14
CA SER A 136 10.90 -2.90 -7.69
C SER A 136 9.54 -3.32 -7.15
N TYR A 137 9.56 -4.14 -6.10
CA TYR A 137 8.39 -4.39 -5.28
C TYR A 137 8.19 -3.21 -4.33
N MET A 138 7.30 -2.30 -4.72
CA MET A 138 6.87 -1.17 -3.91
C MET A 138 6.16 -1.67 -2.65
N HIS A 139 6.46 -1.08 -1.51
CA HIS A 139 5.77 -1.39 -0.25
C HIS A 139 5.33 -0.15 0.51
N LYS A 140 5.80 1.04 0.13
CA LYS A 140 5.45 2.28 0.82
C LYS A 140 5.45 3.49 -0.10
N ILE A 141 4.47 4.37 0.10
CA ILE A 141 4.47 5.76 -0.33
C ILE A 141 4.37 6.64 0.93
N PHE A 142 5.26 7.62 1.08
CA PHE A 142 5.16 8.64 2.12
C PHE A 142 4.82 9.99 1.47
N VAL A 143 3.72 10.59 1.91
CA VAL A 143 3.27 11.90 1.42
C VAL A 143 3.57 12.95 2.48
N GLU A 144 4.50 13.84 2.15
CA GLU A 144 4.71 15.04 2.95
C GLU A 144 3.77 16.14 2.46
N ALA A 145 2.93 16.62 3.36
CA ALA A 145 2.03 17.73 3.12
C ALA A 145 2.10 18.73 4.28
N GLN A 146 1.78 19.99 3.97
CA GLN A 146 1.61 21.03 4.98
C GLN A 146 0.25 21.72 4.78
N SER A 147 -0.23 22.34 5.84
CA SER A 147 -1.42 23.20 5.74
C SER A 147 -1.10 24.45 4.91
N SER A 148 -2.06 24.88 4.08
CA SER A 148 -2.00 26.13 3.32
C SER A 148 -3.38 26.79 3.30
N LEU A 149 -3.47 28.07 2.93
CA LEU A 149 -4.74 28.81 2.89
C LEU A 149 -5.82 28.15 2.01
N LEU A 150 -5.42 27.38 0.98
CA LEU A 150 -6.32 26.73 0.03
C LEU A 150 -6.47 25.22 0.28
N GLY A 151 -6.04 24.73 1.45
CA GLY A 151 -6.09 23.32 1.83
C GLY A 151 -4.71 22.64 1.86
N PRO A 152 -4.66 21.31 1.96
CA PRO A 152 -3.40 20.58 2.08
C PRO A 152 -2.56 20.74 0.80
N LYS A 153 -1.32 21.22 0.97
CA LYS A 153 -0.34 21.32 -0.11
C LYS A 153 0.65 20.17 0.02
N VAL A 154 0.73 19.32 -1.01
CA VAL A 154 1.77 18.29 -1.10
C VAL A 154 3.12 18.96 -1.34
N ILE A 155 4.11 18.65 -0.50
CA ILE A 155 5.48 19.14 -0.58
C ILE A 155 6.36 18.15 -1.35
N GLN A 156 6.23 16.87 -1.02
CA GLN A 156 6.91 15.79 -1.74
C GLN A 156 6.21 14.45 -1.51
N VAL A 157 6.45 13.53 -2.44
CA VAL A 157 6.04 12.13 -2.32
C VAL A 157 7.28 11.26 -2.42
N LYS A 158 7.51 10.40 -1.43
CA LYS A 158 8.58 9.40 -1.46
C LYS A 158 7.98 8.03 -1.74
N VAL A 159 8.43 7.37 -2.79
CA VAL A 159 8.03 6.00 -3.13
C VAL A 159 9.19 5.08 -2.79
N THR A 160 8.94 4.09 -1.95
CA THR A 160 9.96 3.15 -1.46
C THR A 160 9.56 1.72 -1.81
N GLY A 161 10.55 0.97 -2.27
CA GLY A 161 10.40 -0.45 -2.60
C GLY A 161 11.73 -1.17 -2.52
N VAL A 162 11.70 -2.43 -2.95
CA VAL A 162 12.87 -3.30 -3.02
C VAL A 162 13.11 -3.68 -4.47
N ALA A 163 14.32 -3.44 -4.98
CA ALA A 163 14.71 -3.83 -6.33
C ALA A 163 14.59 -5.35 -6.53
N VAL A 164 13.96 -5.77 -7.62
CA VAL A 164 13.66 -7.19 -7.88
C VAL A 164 14.92 -8.01 -8.13
N ASP A 165 15.92 -7.40 -8.74
CA ASP A 165 17.19 -8.03 -9.14
C ASP A 165 18.21 -8.11 -7.99
N THR A 166 18.37 -7.02 -7.22
CA THR A 166 19.40 -6.94 -6.18
C THR A 166 18.87 -7.18 -4.77
N GLY A 167 17.56 -7.02 -4.54
CA GLY A 167 16.99 -7.04 -3.20
C GLY A 167 17.31 -5.80 -2.37
N GLU A 168 17.93 -4.76 -2.96
CA GLU A 168 18.25 -3.52 -2.27
C GLU A 168 17.02 -2.64 -2.12
N THR A 169 16.96 -1.89 -1.02
CA THR A 169 15.94 -0.83 -0.86
C THR A 169 16.23 0.31 -1.83
N VAL A 170 15.20 0.70 -2.59
CA VAL A 170 15.24 1.86 -3.49
C VAL A 170 14.19 2.87 -3.07
N THR A 171 14.49 4.15 -3.24
CA THR A 171 13.54 5.23 -2.98
C THR A 171 13.62 6.28 -4.06
N GLU A 172 12.47 6.75 -4.51
CA GLU A 172 12.33 7.86 -5.44
C GLU A 172 11.55 8.99 -4.76
N THR A 173 12.00 10.24 -4.93
CA THR A 173 11.28 11.42 -4.46
C THR A 173 10.68 12.15 -5.65
N ILE A 174 9.37 12.36 -5.61
CA ILE A 174 8.60 13.10 -6.60
C ILE A 174 8.18 14.42 -5.95
N LYS A 175 8.46 15.53 -6.63
CA LYS A 175 7.98 16.86 -6.24
C LYS A 175 6.86 17.28 -7.21
N PRO A 176 5.72 17.78 -6.73
CA PRO A 176 4.63 18.27 -7.57
C PRO A 176 5.06 19.39 -8.52
#